data_AF-A0A3G7Y5U6-F1
#
_entry.id   AF-A0A3G7Y5U6-F1
#
_cell.length_a   1.000
_cell.length_b   1.000
_cell.length_c   1.000
_cell.angle_alpha   90.00
_cell.angle_beta   90.00
_cell.angle_gamma   90.00
#
_symmetry.space_group_name_H-M   'P 1'
#
loop_
_entity.id
_entity.type
_entity.pdbx_description
1 polymer ?
#
loop_
_entity_poly.entity_id
_entity_poly.type
_entity_poly.pdbx_seq_one_letter_code
_entity_poly.pdbx_strand_id
1 'polypeptide(L)'
;MTNKPRTQNPTRPAESTIIEHIIANPEFAHALSLEADELKRDEPKVAARLTQWLKKAQYLPDRQAKFTNFDTADHLQTQEDMDAFLEACIEEDPGDGSLIKMAQADIARATRRLNATS
;
A
#
# COMPACT_ATOMS: atom_id res chain seq x y z
N MET A 1 -26.02 -14.03 -55.13
CA MET A 1 -24.82 -13.50 -54.43
C MET A 1 -25.22 -13.13 -53.02
N THR A 2 -24.98 -14.03 -52.07
CA THR A 2 -25.37 -13.92 -50.66
C THR A 2 -24.30 -13.15 -49.89
N ASN A 3 -24.55 -11.87 -49.60
CA ASN A 3 -23.72 -11.13 -48.64
C ASN A 3 -24.30 -11.34 -47.23
N LYS A 4 -23.63 -12.20 -46.45
CA LYS A 4 -23.83 -12.32 -45.00
C LYS A 4 -23.32 -11.02 -44.34
N PRO A 5 -24.07 -10.41 -43.40
CA PRO A 5 -23.54 -9.28 -42.64
C PRO A 5 -22.42 -9.77 -41.73
N ARG A 6 -21.26 -9.13 -41.87
CA ARG A 6 -20.05 -9.35 -41.08
C ARG A 6 -20.40 -9.06 -39.61
N THR A 7 -20.26 -10.07 -38.76
CA THR A 7 -20.46 -10.02 -37.32
C THR A 7 -19.64 -8.88 -36.72
N GLN A 8 -20.31 -7.88 -36.17
CA GLN A 8 -19.71 -6.87 -35.31
C GLN A 8 -19.29 -7.59 -34.02
N ASN A 9 -18.00 -7.86 -33.88
CA ASN A 9 -17.44 -8.25 -32.60
C ASN A 9 -17.57 -7.02 -31.69
N PRO A 10 -18.29 -7.06 -30.55
CA PRO A 10 -18.38 -5.91 -29.67
C PRO A 10 -17.00 -5.73 -29.04
N THR A 11 -16.22 -4.82 -29.61
CA THR A 11 -14.96 -4.36 -29.03
C THR A 11 -15.31 -3.88 -27.63
N ARG A 12 -14.78 -4.56 -26.60
CA ARG A 12 -14.90 -4.08 -25.22
C ARG A 12 -14.53 -2.58 -25.24
N PRO A 13 -15.36 -1.70 -24.65
CA PRO A 13 -14.99 -0.29 -24.54
C PRO A 13 -13.61 -0.20 -23.90
N ALA A 14 -12.67 0.54 -24.49
CA ALA A 14 -11.32 0.66 -23.94
C ALA A 14 -11.33 1.09 -22.46
N GLU A 15 -12.34 1.88 -22.07
CA GLU A 15 -12.64 2.22 -20.68
C GLU A 15 -12.85 0.99 -19.78
N SER A 16 -13.58 -0.03 -20.21
CA SER A 16 -13.79 -1.25 -19.41
C SER A 16 -12.48 -2.00 -19.17
N THR A 17 -11.62 -2.09 -20.19
CA THR A 17 -10.29 -2.71 -20.05
C THR A 17 -9.40 -1.92 -19.09
N ILE A 18 -9.44 -0.59 -19.17
CA ILE A 18 -8.67 0.27 -18.27
C ILE A 18 -9.19 0.13 -16.82
N ILE A 19 -10.51 0.13 -16.60
CA ILE A 19 -11.10 -0.07 -15.27
C ILE A 19 -10.75 -1.45 -14.71
N GLU A 20 -10.84 -2.52 -15.52
CA GLU A 20 -10.41 -3.87 -15.12
C GLU A 20 -8.93 -3.88 -14.69
N HIS A 21 -8.07 -3.18 -15.42
CA HIS A 21 -6.64 -3.08 -15.09
C HIS A 21 -6.38 -2.28 -13.81
N ILE A 22 -7.13 -1.19 -13.58
CA ILE A 22 -7.07 -0.39 -12.34
C ILE A 22 -7.50 -1.25 -11.13
N ILE A 23 -8.55 -2.06 -11.27
CA ILE A 23 -9.03 -2.94 -10.19
C ILE A 23 -7.99 -4.03 -9.89
N ALA A 24 -7.38 -4.61 -10.93
CA ALA A 24 -6.40 -5.69 -10.79
C ALA A 24 -5.02 -5.22 -10.29
N ASN A 25 -4.68 -3.95 -10.44
CA ASN A 25 -3.37 -3.41 -10.11
C ASN A 25 -3.46 -2.10 -9.30
N PRO A 26 -3.28 -2.14 -7.97
CA PRO A 26 -3.35 -0.96 -7.12
C PRO A 26 -2.19 0.03 -7.33
N GLU A 27 -1.01 -0.43 -7.78
CA GLU A 27 0.12 0.47 -8.09
C GLU A 27 -0.16 1.28 -9.35
N PHE A 28 -0.74 0.64 -10.38
CA PHE A 28 -1.17 1.33 -11.59
C PHE A 28 -2.25 2.37 -11.30
N ALA A 29 -3.20 2.02 -10.43
CA ALA A 29 -4.23 2.94 -9.97
C ALA A 29 -3.63 4.14 -9.21
N HIS A 30 -2.59 3.91 -8.40
CA HIS A 30 -1.87 4.97 -7.68
C HIS A 30 -1.15 5.92 -8.65
N ALA A 31 -0.37 5.35 -9.59
CA ALA A 31 0.34 6.12 -10.60
C ALA A 31 -0.61 6.98 -11.44
N LEU A 32 -1.73 6.39 -11.91
CA LEU A 32 -2.77 7.14 -12.62
C LEU A 32 -3.38 8.27 -11.80
N SER A 33 -3.46 8.12 -10.48
CA SER A 33 -3.96 9.19 -9.60
C SER A 33 -2.97 10.34 -9.49
N LEU A 34 -1.67 10.06 -9.40
CA LEU A 34 -0.63 11.10 -9.38
C LEU A 34 -0.61 11.87 -10.69
N GLU A 35 -0.63 11.15 -11.81
CA GLU A 35 -0.70 11.72 -13.16
C GLU A 35 -1.96 12.57 -13.35
N ALA A 36 -3.11 12.10 -12.87
CA ALA A 36 -4.35 12.88 -12.90
C ALA A 36 -4.23 14.20 -12.12
N ASP A 37 -3.51 14.22 -11.00
CA ASP A 37 -3.27 15.43 -10.21
C ASP A 37 -2.32 16.41 -10.91
N GLU A 38 -1.26 15.91 -11.53
CA GLU A 38 -0.30 16.73 -12.28
C GLU A 38 -0.96 17.37 -13.51
N LEU A 39 -1.77 16.58 -14.24
CA LEU A 39 -2.47 17.03 -15.44
C LEU A 39 -3.60 18.03 -15.15
N LYS A 40 -3.99 18.28 -13.88
CA LYS A 40 -5.03 19.28 -13.56
C LYS A 40 -4.68 20.68 -14.08
N ARG A 41 -3.39 21.02 -14.13
CA ARG A 41 -2.91 22.33 -14.55
C ARG A 41 -2.94 22.49 -16.07
N ASP A 42 -2.43 21.50 -16.79
CA ASP A 42 -2.20 21.62 -18.23
C ASP A 42 -3.33 20.99 -19.07
N GLU A 43 -3.91 19.87 -18.61
CA GLU A 43 -4.93 19.10 -19.33
C GLU A 43 -6.08 18.66 -18.40
N PRO A 44 -6.92 19.62 -17.92
CA PRO A 44 -7.94 19.34 -16.90
C PRO A 44 -9.01 18.35 -17.36
N LYS A 45 -9.25 18.25 -18.67
CA LYS A 45 -10.20 17.29 -19.24
C LYS A 45 -9.68 15.86 -19.15
N VAL A 46 -8.38 15.66 -19.36
CA VAL A 46 -7.72 14.35 -19.23
C VAL A 46 -7.71 13.95 -17.76
N ALA A 47 -7.29 14.86 -16.88
CA ALA A 47 -7.35 14.66 -15.43
C ALA A 47 -8.74 14.22 -14.96
N ALA A 48 -9.81 14.92 -15.36
CA ALA A 48 -11.18 14.58 -15.00
C ALA A 48 -11.60 13.17 -15.47
N ARG A 49 -11.14 12.76 -16.66
CA ARG A 49 -11.44 11.44 -17.21
C ARG A 49 -10.68 10.33 -16.46
N LEU A 50 -9.43 10.57 -16.09
CA LEU A 50 -8.67 9.65 -15.23
C LEU A 50 -9.34 9.51 -13.86
N THR A 51 -9.70 10.63 -13.22
CA THR A 51 -10.44 10.63 -11.94
C THR A 51 -11.77 9.89 -12.05
N GLN A 52 -12.49 10.03 -13.16
CA GLN A 52 -13.74 9.30 -13.39
C GLN A 52 -13.53 7.78 -13.47
N TRP A 53 -12.47 7.32 -14.15
CA TRP A 53 -12.15 5.89 -14.23
C TRP A 53 -11.71 5.33 -12.88
N LEU A 54 -10.88 6.06 -12.15
CA LEU A 54 -10.46 5.74 -10.78
C LEU A 54 -11.69 5.59 -9.86
N LYS A 55 -12.64 6.54 -9.91
CA LYS A 55 -13.91 6.45 -9.17
C LYS A 55 -14.75 5.23 -9.57
N LYS A 56 -14.84 4.91 -10.87
CA LYS A 56 -15.56 3.71 -11.36
C LYS A 56 -14.91 2.41 -10.89
N ALA A 57 -13.58 2.39 -10.81
CA ALA A 57 -12.82 1.30 -10.22
C ALA A 57 -12.89 1.26 -8.68
N GLN A 58 -13.65 2.19 -8.06
CA GLN A 58 -13.71 2.38 -6.61
C GLN A 58 -12.33 2.66 -5.97
N TYR A 59 -11.40 3.15 -6.77
CA TYR A 59 -10.07 3.53 -6.34
C TYR A 59 -10.00 5.05 -6.31
N LEU A 60 -10.09 5.65 -5.13
CA LEU A 60 -9.61 6.99 -4.89
C LEU A 60 -8.66 6.87 -3.72
N PRO A 61 -7.35 7.10 -3.92
CA PRO A 61 -6.46 7.22 -2.79
C PRO A 61 -6.86 8.52 -2.12
N ASP A 62 -7.73 8.44 -1.11
CA ASP A 62 -7.61 9.37 0.01
C ASP A 62 -6.13 9.33 0.37
N ARG A 63 -5.49 10.49 0.49
CA ARG A 63 -4.02 10.67 0.45
C ARG A 63 -3.33 10.08 1.69
N GLN A 64 -3.89 9.05 2.27
CA GLN A 64 -3.35 8.18 3.28
C GLN A 64 -2.73 7.01 2.51
N ALA A 65 -1.42 7.12 2.26
CA ALA A 65 -0.62 5.92 2.13
C ALA A 65 -1.06 4.98 3.27
N LYS A 66 -1.49 3.76 2.95
CA LYS A 66 -1.83 2.77 3.96
C LYS A 66 -0.53 2.41 4.65
N PHE A 67 -0.15 3.19 5.66
CA PHE A 67 0.86 2.77 6.60
C PHE A 67 0.23 1.62 7.39
N THR A 68 0.85 0.45 7.27
CA THR A 68 0.61 -0.60 8.24
C THR A 68 1.12 -0.08 9.58
N ASN A 69 0.35 -0.28 10.66
CA ASN A 69 0.85 0.01 11.99
C ASN A 69 2.11 -0.83 12.21
N PHE A 70 3.26 -0.19 12.32
CA PHE A 70 4.51 -0.84 12.68
C PHE A 70 4.50 -1.11 14.18
N ASP A 71 4.66 -2.38 14.58
CA ASP A 71 4.90 -2.77 15.97
C ASP A 71 6.24 -3.48 16.03
N THR A 72 7.18 -2.93 16.81
CA THR A 72 8.53 -3.47 16.97
C THR A 72 8.52 -4.95 17.32
N ALA A 73 7.56 -5.38 18.14
CA ALA A 73 7.45 -6.77 18.59
C ALA A 73 7.10 -7.77 17.46
N ASP A 74 6.64 -7.32 16.30
CA ASP A 74 6.41 -8.18 15.12
C ASP A 74 7.73 -8.53 14.39
N HIS A 75 8.78 -7.76 14.64
CA HIS A 75 10.09 -7.90 14.01
C HIS A 75 11.13 -8.62 14.91
N LEU A 76 10.83 -8.83 16.19
CA LEU A 76 11.70 -9.52 17.14
C LEU A 76 11.37 -11.03 17.17
N GLN A 77 11.74 -11.74 16.09
CA GLN A 77 11.33 -13.13 15.87
C GLN A 77 12.30 -14.15 16.48
N THR A 78 13.55 -13.73 16.68
CA THR A 78 14.63 -14.55 17.24
C THR A 78 15.22 -13.91 18.49
N GLN A 79 15.98 -14.69 19.26
CA GLN A 79 16.70 -14.15 20.41
C GLN A 79 17.76 -13.13 19.94
N GLU A 80 18.40 -13.41 18.81
CA GLU A 80 19.39 -12.52 18.19
C GLU A 80 18.79 -11.16 17.80
N ASP A 81 17.54 -11.13 17.29
CA ASP A 81 16.85 -9.88 17.00
C ASP A 81 16.58 -9.06 18.28
N MET A 82 16.18 -9.75 19.36
CA MET A 82 15.92 -9.12 20.66
C MET A 82 17.19 -8.52 21.28
N ASP A 83 18.30 -9.25 21.19
CA ASP A 83 19.58 -8.82 21.73
C ASP A 83 20.15 -7.63 20.93
N ALA A 84 20.13 -7.71 19.59
CA ALA A 84 20.56 -6.62 18.73
C ALA A 84 19.72 -5.36 18.91
N PHE A 85 18.40 -5.51 19.08
CA PHE A 85 17.50 -4.40 19.36
C PHE A 85 17.77 -3.77 20.73
N LEU A 86 17.99 -4.59 21.77
CA LEU A 86 18.31 -4.08 23.11
C LEU A 86 19.66 -3.34 23.13
N GLU A 87 20.67 -3.85 22.43
CA GLU A 87 21.98 -3.21 22.35
C GLU A 87 21.91 -1.85 21.64
N ALA A 88 21.25 -1.78 20.48
CA ALA A 88 20.98 -0.51 19.82
C ALA A 88 20.23 0.47 20.76
N CYS A 89 19.29 -0.06 21.55
CA CYS A 89 18.55 0.74 22.52
C CYS A 89 19.41 1.26 23.68
N ILE A 90 20.46 0.54 24.08
CA ILE A 90 21.41 0.97 25.10
C ILE A 90 22.34 2.05 24.55
N GLU A 91 22.80 1.89 23.30
CA GLU A 91 23.69 2.85 22.64
C GLU A 91 23.02 4.20 22.36
N GLU A 92 21.72 4.18 22.01
CA GLU A 92 20.95 5.38 21.67
C GLU A 92 20.19 6.00 22.87
N ASP A 93 20.20 5.37 24.06
CA ASP A 93 19.49 5.89 25.23
C ASP A 93 20.07 7.27 25.63
N PRO A 94 19.22 8.28 25.89
CA PRO A 94 19.68 9.60 26.32
C PRO A 94 20.30 9.62 27.74
N GLY A 95 20.36 8.47 28.41
CA GLY A 95 20.89 8.27 29.76
C GLY A 95 19.83 8.28 30.86
N ASP A 96 18.53 8.34 30.50
CA ASP A 96 17.40 8.29 31.43
C ASP A 96 16.77 6.89 31.53
N GLY A 97 17.25 5.94 30.71
CA GLY A 97 16.79 4.57 30.65
C GLY A 97 15.39 4.43 30.03
N SER A 98 14.87 5.48 29.37
CA SER A 98 13.56 5.45 28.72
C SER A 98 13.52 4.46 27.55
N LEU A 99 14.59 4.44 26.76
CA LEU A 99 14.69 3.66 25.54
C LEU A 99 14.94 2.18 25.88
N ILE A 100 15.76 1.92 26.90
CA ILE A 100 15.96 0.57 27.47
C ILE A 100 14.65 -0.01 28.02
N LYS A 101 13.85 0.78 28.76
CA LYS A 101 12.55 0.32 29.30
C LYS A 101 11.55 0.01 28.20
N MET A 102 11.51 0.85 27.16
CA MET A 102 10.68 0.61 25.98
C MET A 102 11.09 -0.70 25.30
N ALA A 103 12.38 -0.91 25.09
CA ALA A 103 12.90 -2.11 24.45
C ALA A 103 12.52 -3.38 25.21
N GLN A 104 12.67 -3.38 26.54
CA GLN A 104 12.27 -4.50 27.39
C GLN A 104 10.76 -4.80 27.31
N ALA A 105 9.92 -3.77 27.22
CA ALA A 105 8.47 -3.94 27.06
C ALA A 105 8.12 -4.56 25.70
N ASP A 106 8.81 -4.15 24.63
CA ASP A 106 8.63 -4.69 23.28
C ASP A 106 9.11 -6.16 23.18
N ILE A 107 10.28 -6.47 23.73
CA ILE A 107 10.81 -7.83 23.84
C ILE A 107 9.84 -8.74 24.59
N ALA A 108 9.31 -8.30 25.74
CA ALA A 108 8.35 -9.09 26.50
C ALA A 108 7.06 -9.40 25.70
N ARG A 109 6.60 -8.46 24.86
CA ARG A 109 5.46 -8.71 23.95
C ARG A 109 5.83 -9.71 22.85
N ALA A 110 7.00 -9.56 22.24
CA ALA A 110 7.49 -10.48 21.22
C ALA A 110 7.64 -11.91 21.75
N THR A 111 8.30 -12.09 22.90
CA THR A 111 8.44 -13.40 23.55
C THR A 111 7.08 -14.03 23.84
N ARG A 112 6.09 -13.25 24.30
CA ARG A 112 4.72 -13.75 24.51
C ARG A 112 4.10 -14.26 23.21
N ARG A 113 4.32 -13.58 22.08
CA ARG A 113 3.78 -13.99 20.76
C ARG A 113 4.43 -15.29 20.27
N LEU A 114 5.74 -15.42 20.40
CA LEU A 114 6.48 -16.64 20.04
C LEU A 114 6.03 -17.84 20.87
N ASN A 115 5.82 -17.63 22.18
CA ASN A 115 5.33 -18.68 23.08
C ASN A 115 3.85 -19.05 22.81
N ALA A 116 3.05 -18.14 22.26
CA ALA A 116 1.64 -18.41 21.93
C ALA A 116 1.45 -19.13 20.57
N THR A 117 2.51 -19.24 19.77
CA THR A 117 2.49 -19.88 18.44
C THR A 117 3.16 -21.27 18.42
N SER A 118 3.72 -21.72 19.55
CA SER A 118 4.24 -23.10 19.77
C SER A 118 3.24 -23.97 20.51
#